data_AF-A0A2Z3H149-F1
#
_entry.id   AF-A0A2Z3H149-F1
#
_cell.length_a   1.000
_cell.length_b   1.000
_cell.length_c   1.000
_cell.angle_alpha   90.00
_cell.angle_beta   90.00
_cell.angle_gamma   90.00
#
_symmetry.space_group_name_H-M   'P 1'
#
loop_
_entity.id
_entity.type
_entity.pdbx_description
1 polymer ?
#
loop_
_entity_poly.entity_id
_entity_poly.type
_entity_poly.pdbx_seq_one_letter_code
_entity_poly.pdbx_strand_id
1 'polypeptide(L)'
;MRTMPFQEPARLLFHLSGVSRVVLERFEGNGMAGGGEWDIPTELIPHELRAPGARFLLVGQFVRPETGDTAAELREAVRTLRVEAIGE
;
A
#
# COMPACT_ATOMS: atom_id res chain seq x y z
N MET A 1 17.30 -5.88 -8.45
CA MET A 1 16.14 -5.58 -7.58
C MET A 1 16.16 -6.37 -6.27
N ARG A 2 16.05 -5.70 -5.11
CA ARG A 2 15.77 -6.37 -3.83
C ARG A 2 14.29 -6.25 -3.48
N THR A 3 13.62 -7.40 -3.34
CA THR A 3 12.26 -7.48 -2.82
C THR A 3 12.28 -7.88 -1.35
N MET A 4 11.43 -7.26 -0.55
CA MET A 4 11.19 -7.68 0.83
C MET A 4 9.69 -7.80 1.04
N PRO A 5 9.18 -8.92 1.59
CA PRO A 5 7.77 -8.98 1.96
C PRO A 5 7.49 -7.89 2.99
N PHE A 6 6.34 -7.22 2.87
CA PHE A 6 5.84 -6.33 3.90
C PHE A 6 4.39 -6.64 4.22
N GLN A 7 4.03 -6.33 5.45
CA GLN A 7 2.69 -6.42 5.98
C GLN A 7 2.52 -5.23 6.91
N GLU A 8 1.78 -4.23 6.44
CA GLU A 8 1.60 -2.98 7.15
C GLU A 8 0.12 -2.72 7.46
N PRO A 9 -0.23 -2.44 8.73
CA PRO A 9 -1.56 -1.94 9.04
C PRO A 9 -1.75 -0.59 8.34
N ALA A 10 -2.83 -0.48 7.59
CA ALA A 10 -3.17 0.68 6.80
C ALA A 10 -4.58 1.15 7.15
N ARG A 11 -4.78 2.46 7.08
CA ARG A 11 -6.08 3.10 7.25
C ARG A 11 -6.44 3.89 6.01
N LEU A 12 -7.63 3.63 5.47
CA LEU A 12 -8.15 4.38 4.33
C LEU A 12 -8.45 5.82 4.72
N LEU A 13 -7.92 6.78 3.96
CA LEU A 13 -8.19 8.21 4.17
C LEU A 13 -9.34 8.69 3.28
N PHE A 14 -9.21 8.50 1.97
CA PHE A 14 -10.22 8.89 0.99
C PHE A 14 -9.96 8.23 -0.37
N HIS A 15 -10.94 8.32 -1.27
CA HIS A 15 -10.84 7.90 -2.66
C HIS A 15 -10.56 9.08 -3.59
N LEU A 16 -9.76 8.83 -4.61
CA LEU A 16 -9.57 9.66 -5.79
C LEU A 16 -9.94 8.82 -7.03
N SER A 17 -10.12 9.44 -8.19
CA SER A 17 -10.56 8.75 -9.41
C SER A 17 -9.67 7.54 -9.77
N GLY A 18 -10.10 6.33 -9.39
CA GLY A 18 -9.41 5.05 -9.63
C GLY A 18 -8.40 4.61 -8.55
N VAL A 19 -8.04 5.49 -7.61
CA VAL A 19 -7.06 5.19 -6.54
C VAL A 19 -7.58 5.59 -5.17
N SER A 20 -7.04 4.97 -4.13
CA SER A 20 -7.38 5.23 -2.74
C SER A 20 -6.14 5.62 -1.98
N ARG A 21 -6.22 6.73 -1.25
CA ARG A 21 -5.15 7.18 -0.37
C ARG A 21 -5.29 6.46 0.96
N VAL A 22 -4.24 5.78 1.39
CA VAL A 22 -4.14 5.09 2.68
C VAL A 22 -2.97 5.64 3.47
N VAL A 23 -3.01 5.58 4.79
CA VAL A 23 -1.85 5.83 5.65
C VAL A 23 -1.39 4.53 6.28
N LEU A 24 -0.09 4.26 6.21
CA LEU A 24 0.52 3.14 6.93
C LEU A 24 0.69 3.54 8.40
N GLU A 25 -0.08 2.91 9.30
CA GLU A 25 -0.20 3.35 10.69
C GLU A 25 1.15 3.30 11.45
N ARG A 26 2.05 2.37 11.09
CA ARG A 26 3.39 2.30 11.71
C ARG A 26 4.31 3.45 11.34
N PHE A 27 4.00 4.18 10.26
CA PHE A 27 4.79 5.30 9.78
C PHE A 27 4.19 6.66 10.16
N GLU A 28 2.99 6.65 10.74
CA GLU A 28 2.33 7.85 11.25
C GLU A 28 3.16 8.45 12.40
N GLY A 29 3.47 9.75 12.32
CA GLY A 29 4.24 10.46 13.35
C GLY A 29 5.76 10.33 13.29
N ASN A 30 6.33 9.56 12.36
CA ASN A 30 7.80 9.38 12.24
C ASN A 30 8.54 10.56 11.57
N GLY A 31 7.90 11.72 11.40
CA GLY A 31 8.53 12.93 10.85
C GLY A 31 8.93 12.85 9.37
N MET A 32 8.62 11.76 8.66
CA MET A 32 8.78 11.71 7.20
C MET A 32 7.72 12.58 6.55
N ALA A 33 8.13 13.50 5.67
CA ALA A 33 7.22 14.30 4.86
C ALA A 33 6.32 13.34 4.04
N GLY A 34 5.01 13.39 4.29
CA GLY A 34 4.04 12.47 3.70
C GLY A 34 3.62 11.28 4.57
N GLY A 35 4.07 11.16 5.83
CA GLY A 35 3.37 10.39 6.89
C GLY A 35 3.14 8.89 6.67
N GLY A 36 3.78 8.27 5.68
CA GLY A 36 3.42 6.91 5.25
C GLY A 36 2.13 6.85 4.43
N GLU A 37 1.74 7.96 3.79
CA GLU A 37 0.62 8.02 2.86
C GLU A 37 0.98 7.39 1.51
N TRP A 38 0.17 6.43 1.09
CA TRP A 38 0.36 5.66 -0.14
C TRP A 38 -0.93 5.71 -0.97
N ASP A 39 -0.78 5.67 -2.29
CA ASP A 39 -1.90 5.41 -3.19
C ASP A 39 -1.92 3.94 -3.58
N ILE A 40 -3.09 3.34 -3.49
CA ILE A 40 -3.35 1.98 -3.96
C ILE A 40 -4.55 2.00 -4.91
N PRO A 41 -4.60 1.15 -5.95
CA PRO A 41 -5.79 1.02 -6.78
C PRO A 41 -7.03 0.69 -5.93
N THR A 42 -8.12 1.44 -6.09
CA THR A 42 -9.34 1.28 -5.28
C THR A 42 -9.95 -0.11 -5.44
N GLU A 43 -9.77 -0.72 -6.61
CA GLU A 43 -10.21 -2.08 -6.93
C GLU A 43 -9.55 -3.17 -6.08
N LEU A 44 -8.35 -2.91 -5.51
CA LEU A 44 -7.69 -3.84 -4.60
C LEU A 44 -8.36 -3.88 -3.22
N ILE A 45 -9.12 -2.84 -2.85
CA ILE A 45 -9.81 -2.77 -1.56
C ILE A 45 -11.16 -3.50 -1.68
N PRO A 46 -11.42 -4.54 -0.88
CA PRO A 46 -12.73 -5.18 -0.80
C PRO A 46 -13.82 -4.15 -0.47
N HIS A 47 -15.03 -4.33 -1.03
CA HIS A 47 -16.09 -3.32 -0.96
C HIS A 47 -16.42 -2.92 0.49
N GLU A 48 -16.44 -3.90 1.39
CA GLU A 48 -16.68 -3.76 2.82
C GLU A 48 -15.61 -2.92 3.57
N LEU A 49 -14.42 -2.76 2.98
CA LEU A 49 -13.29 -2.00 3.54
C LEU A 49 -13.09 -0.64 2.86
N ARG A 50 -14.02 -0.19 2.01
CA ARG A 50 -13.93 1.11 1.30
C ARG A 50 -14.49 2.30 2.09
N ALA A 51 -14.92 2.12 3.34
CA ALA A 51 -15.32 3.26 4.16
C ALA A 51 -14.08 4.07 4.59
N PRO A 52 -14.05 5.41 4.44
CA PRO A 52 -13.01 6.23 5.06
C PRO A 52 -12.83 5.90 6.55
N GLY A 53 -11.59 5.72 6.98
CA GLY A 53 -11.25 5.26 8.33
C GLY A 53 -11.20 3.74 8.50
N ALA A 54 -11.65 2.95 7.51
CA ALA A 54 -11.51 1.50 7.54
C ALA A 54 -10.03 1.10 7.67
N ARG A 55 -9.80 0.06 8.48
CA ARG A 55 -8.48 -0.49 8.75
C ARG A 55 -8.34 -1.86 8.13
N PHE A 56 -7.17 -2.11 7.54
CA PHE A 56 -6.85 -3.38 6.91
C PHE A 56 -5.35 -3.59 6.87
N LEU A 57 -4.93 -4.79 6.50
CA LEU A 57 -3.52 -5.11 6.26
C LEU A 57 -3.22 -4.94 4.79
N LEU A 58 -2.23 -4.10 4.50
CA LEU A 58 -1.63 -3.99 3.18
C LEU A 58 -0.47 -4.98 3.10
N VAL A 59 -0.58 -5.97 2.21
CA VAL A 59 0.39 -7.05 2.06
C VAL A 59 0.96 -7.01 0.65
N GLY A 60 2.28 -7.09 0.53
CA GLY A 60 2.92 -7.09 -0.78
C GLY A 60 4.43 -7.25 -0.70
N GLN A 61 5.11 -6.86 -1.77
CA GLN A 61 6.57 -6.79 -1.80
C GLN A 61 7.02 -5.33 -1.90
N PHE A 62 7.88 -4.90 -0.98
CA PHE A 62 8.57 -3.64 -1.10
C PHE A 62 9.66 -3.83 -2.13
N VAL A 63 9.56 -3.06 -3.21
CA VAL A 63 10.52 -3.10 -4.30
C VAL A 63 11.49 -1.96 -4.09
N ARG A 64 12.76 -2.30 -3.81
CA ARG A 64 13.84 -1.33 -3.86
C ARG A 64 14.54 -1.46 -5.22
N PRO A 65 14.35 -0.48 -6.13
CA PRO A 65 15.06 -0.47 -7.40
C PRO A 65 16.58 -0.45 -7.20
N GLU A 66 17.30 -1.20 -8.01
CA GLU A 66 18.75 -1.23 -8.10
C GLU A 66 19.21 -0.71 -9.47
N THR A 67 20.46 -0.27 -9.55
CA THR A 67 21.04 0.20 -10.80
C THR A 67 21.06 -0.94 -11.82
N GLY A 68 20.28 -0.79 -12.89
CA GLY A 68 20.12 -1.81 -13.94
C GLY A 68 18.71 -2.40 -14.05
N ASP A 69 17.85 -2.17 -13.05
CA ASP A 69 16.45 -2.62 -13.11
C ASP A 69 15.69 -1.84 -14.20
N THR A 70 14.96 -2.56 -15.04
CA THR A 70 14.11 -2.00 -16.09
C THR A 70 12.75 -1.58 -15.55
N ALA A 71 12.11 -0.63 -16.24
CA ALA A 71 10.74 -0.22 -15.88
C ALA A 71 9.71 -1.37 -15.95
N ALA A 72 9.97 -2.41 -16.76
CA ALA A 72 9.10 -3.59 -16.83
C ALA A 72 9.20 -4.44 -15.56
N GLU A 73 10.41 -4.69 -15.07
CA GLU A 73 10.67 -5.46 -13.85
C GLU A 73 10.06 -4.77 -12.62
N LEU A 74 10.17 -3.43 -12.55
CA LEU A 74 9.56 -2.65 -11.47
C LEU A 74 8.03 -2.75 -11.47
N ARG A 75 7.39 -2.68 -12.65
CA ARG A 75 5.93 -2.81 -12.75
C ARG A 75 5.45 -4.19 -12.33
N GLU A 76 6.15 -5.24 -12.74
CA GLU A 76 5.77 -6.60 -12.39
C GLU A 76 5.85 -6.85 -10.89
N ALA A 77 6.89 -6.33 -10.24
CA ALA A 77 7.06 -6.48 -8.80
C ALA A 77 5.98 -5.75 -7.97
N VAL A 78 5.44 -4.63 -8.49
CA VAL A 78 4.35 -3.87 -7.85
C VAL A 78 2.99 -4.61 -7.93
N ARG A 79 2.80 -5.57 -8.84
CA ARG A 79 1.53 -6.32 -8.98
C ARG A 79 1.18 -7.23 -7.80
N THR A 80 2.12 -7.41 -6.87
CA THR A 80 1.95 -8.33 -5.73
C THR A 80 1.14 -7.75 -4.56
N LEU A 81 0.73 -6.49 -4.67
CA LEU A 81 -0.02 -5.78 -3.64
C LEU A 81 -1.44 -6.34 -3.48
N ARG A 82 -1.84 -6.65 -2.25
CA ARG A 82 -3.19 -7.08 -1.89
C ARG A 82 -3.63 -6.52 -0.55
N VAL A 83 -4.94 -6.48 -0.33
CA VAL A 83 -5.57 -6.04 0.92
C VAL A 83 -6.14 -7.26 1.64
N GLU A 84 -5.83 -7.39 2.93
CA GLU A 84 -6.36 -8.44 3.80
C GLU A 84 -7.11 -7.79 4.98
N ALA A 85 -8.23 -8.38 5.40
CA ALA A 85 -8.94 -7.95 6.60
C ALA A 85 -8.10 -8.23 7.86
N ILE A 86 -8.16 -7.33 8.85
CA ILE A 86 -7.61 -7.59 10.17
C ILE A 86 -8.60 -8.52 10.88
N GLY A 87 -8.18 -9.75 11.21
CA GLY A 87 -9.01 -10.67 12.00
C GLY A 87 -9.33 -10.07 13.37
N GLU A 88 -10.56 -10.29 13.84
CA GLU A 88 -11.02 -9.90 15.18
C GLU A 88 -10.28 -10.64 16.31
#